data_AF-A0A0B6XDA1-F1
#
_entry.id   AF-A0A0B6XDA1-F1
#
_cell.length_a   1.000
_cell.length_b   1.000
_cell.length_c   1.000
_cell.angle_alpha   90.00
_cell.angle_beta   90.00
_cell.angle_gamma   90.00
#
_symmetry.space_group_name_H-M   'P 1'
#
loop_
_entity.id
_entity.type
_entity.pdbx_description
1 polymer ?
#
loop_
_entity_poly.entity_id
_entity_poly.type
_entity_poly.pdbx_seq_one_letter_code
_entity_poly.pdbx_strand_id
1 'polypeptide(L)'
;MNNEFNEESSFAAFLNNPSTKKPIAYTAEIVVQYVFSIDGDARATGYIFNDSKNRFKDGTEIRTSQVLNFESYETDGYITTQNSIYKIREPIK
;
A
#
# COMPACT_ATOMS: atom_id res chain seq x y z
N MET A 1 -39.45 23.71 -5.41
CA MET A 1 -39.04 22.29 -5.29
C MET A 1 -37.61 22.32 -4.81
N ASN A 2 -37.41 22.14 -3.51
CA ASN A 2 -36.11 22.24 -2.88
C ASN A 2 -35.45 20.88 -3.02
N ASN A 3 -34.59 20.70 -4.03
CA ASN A 3 -33.72 19.54 -4.07
C ASN A 3 -32.59 19.79 -3.07
N GLU A 4 -32.81 19.36 -1.83
CA GLU A 4 -31.73 19.13 -0.87
C GLU A 4 -30.85 18.02 -1.43
N PHE A 5 -29.77 18.43 -2.09
CA PHE A 5 -28.70 17.55 -2.51
C PHE A 5 -28.02 17.05 -1.23
N ASN A 6 -28.42 15.87 -0.75
CA ASN A 6 -27.85 15.27 0.46
C ASN A 6 -26.45 14.72 0.13
N GLU A 7 -25.43 15.57 0.30
CA GLU A 7 -24.02 15.26 0.03
C GLU A 7 -23.54 14.01 0.78
N GLU A 8 -24.09 13.71 1.95
CA GLU A 8 -23.71 12.55 2.76
C GLU A 8 -24.03 11.20 2.09
N SER A 9 -25.13 11.14 1.33
CA SER A 9 -25.54 9.91 0.62
C SER A 9 -24.57 9.59 -0.54
N SER A 10 -24.04 10.63 -1.16
CA SER A 10 -23.07 10.57 -2.26
C SER A 10 -21.69 10.07 -1.79
N PHE A 11 -21.26 10.52 -0.60
CA PHE A 11 -19.96 10.14 -0.05
C PHE A 11 -19.94 8.68 0.41
N ALA A 12 -21.02 8.23 1.07
CA ALA A 12 -21.18 6.83 1.45
C ALA A 12 -21.28 5.90 0.22
N ALA A 13 -21.98 6.33 -0.84
CA ALA A 13 -22.05 5.59 -2.10
C ALA A 13 -20.68 5.55 -2.83
N PHE A 14 -19.86 6.61 -2.70
CA PHE A 14 -18.51 6.63 -3.24
C PHE A 14 -17.57 5.66 -2.52
N LEU A 15 -17.71 5.47 -1.21
CA LEU A 15 -16.90 4.49 -0.45
C LEU A 15 -17.34 3.05 -0.70
N ASN A 16 -18.63 2.82 -0.96
CA ASN A 16 -19.22 1.48 -1.11
C ASN A 16 -19.19 0.93 -2.54
N ASN A 17 -18.64 1.67 -3.51
CA ASN A 17 -18.52 1.17 -4.87
C ASN A 17 -17.20 0.38 -5.03
N PRO A 18 -17.23 -0.94 -5.32
CA PRO A 18 -16.00 -1.72 -5.51
C PRO A 18 -15.14 -1.20 -6.69
N SER A 19 -15.71 -0.40 -7.58
CA SER A 19 -15.02 0.25 -8.71
C SER A 19 -14.38 1.61 -8.36
N THR A 20 -14.56 2.15 -7.15
CA THR A 20 -13.96 3.42 -6.68
C THR A 20 -12.85 3.21 -5.67
N LYS A 21 -12.32 1.99 -5.52
CA LYS A 21 -10.95 1.81 -5.04
C LYS A 21 -10.03 2.52 -6.03
N LYS A 22 -9.87 3.84 -5.87
CA LYS A 22 -8.85 4.63 -6.55
C LYS A 22 -7.58 3.80 -6.45
N PRO A 23 -6.88 3.52 -7.56
CA PRO A 23 -5.61 2.82 -7.48
C PRO A 23 -4.76 3.60 -6.49
N ILE A 24 -4.45 2.98 -5.34
CA ILE A 24 -3.60 3.61 -4.34
C ILE A 24 -2.31 3.94 -5.09
N ALA A 25 -1.96 5.21 -5.14
CA ALA A 25 -0.72 5.63 -5.77
C ALA A 25 0.43 5.05 -4.95
N TYR A 26 0.97 3.93 -5.41
CA TYR A 26 2.10 3.27 -4.77
C TYR A 26 3.41 3.86 -5.32
N THR A 27 4.41 3.92 -4.45
CA THR A 27 5.72 4.46 -4.78
C THR A 27 6.56 3.45 -5.56
N ALA A 28 6.43 2.16 -5.22
CA ALA A 28 7.14 1.06 -5.84
C ALA A 28 6.36 -0.24 -5.65
N GLU A 29 6.77 -1.29 -6.36
CA GLU A 29 6.37 -2.67 -6.10
C GLU A 29 7.40 -3.36 -5.21
N ILE A 30 6.97 -4.33 -4.41
CA ILE A 30 7.84 -5.14 -3.57
C ILE A 30 7.46 -6.61 -3.62
N VAL A 31 8.44 -7.48 -3.83
CA VAL A 31 8.33 -8.91 -3.52
C VAL A 31 8.81 -9.08 -2.08
N VAL A 32 7.85 -9.31 -1.18
CA VAL A 32 8.11 -9.42 0.26
C VAL A 32 8.79 -10.76 0.53
N GLN A 33 9.94 -10.73 1.22
CA GLN A 33 10.59 -11.94 1.73
C GLN A 33 10.09 -12.26 3.15
N TYR A 34 10.10 -11.26 4.04
CA TYR A 34 9.59 -11.39 5.40
C TYR A 34 9.22 -10.02 5.97
N VAL A 35 8.26 -10.01 6.90
CA VAL A 35 7.89 -8.86 7.71
C VAL A 35 8.07 -9.25 9.18
N PHE A 36 8.70 -8.38 9.97
CA PHE A 36 9.01 -8.65 11.36
C PHE A 36 8.72 -7.43 12.22
N SER A 37 8.44 -7.66 13.50
CA SER A 37 8.22 -6.59 14.48
C SER A 37 9.12 -6.82 15.69
N ILE A 38 9.85 -5.78 16.10
CA ILE A 38 10.69 -5.77 17.30
C ILE A 38 10.26 -4.55 18.11
N ASP A 39 9.81 -4.78 19.35
CA ASP A 39 9.39 -3.72 20.28
C ASP A 39 8.36 -2.72 19.69
N GLY A 40 7.48 -3.18 18.80
CA GLY A 40 6.48 -2.35 18.13
C GLY A 40 6.96 -1.61 16.87
N ASP A 41 8.24 -1.76 16.48
CA ASP A 41 8.74 -1.32 15.18
C ASP A 41 8.64 -2.46 14.16
N ALA A 42 7.56 -2.45 13.38
CA ALA A 42 7.34 -3.39 12.29
C ALA A 42 8.08 -2.96 11.01
N ARG A 43 8.81 -3.86 10.36
CA ARG A 43 9.54 -3.61 9.12
C ARG A 43 9.40 -4.75 8.14
N ALA A 44 9.43 -4.43 6.85
CA ALA A 44 9.45 -5.40 5.77
C ALA A 44 10.82 -5.45 5.09
N THR A 45 11.23 -6.65 4.71
CA THR A 45 12.40 -6.88 3.85
C THR A 45 11.93 -7.56 2.56
N GLY A 46 12.46 -7.11 1.42
CA GLY A 46 12.05 -7.64 0.13
C GLY A 46 12.80 -7.03 -1.04
N TYR A 47 12.44 -7.44 -2.25
CA TYR A 47 13.03 -6.93 -3.49
C TYR A 47 12.12 -5.87 -4.11
N ILE A 48 12.67 -4.68 -4.38
CA ILE A 48 11.92 -3.55 -4.94
C ILE A 48 11.90 -3.57 -6.47
N PHE A 49 10.80 -3.14 -7.06
CA PHE A 49 10.61 -3.00 -8.50
C PHE A 49 9.82 -1.73 -8.81
N ASN A 50 9.97 -1.18 -10.02
CA ASN A 50 9.15 -0.07 -10.52
C ASN A 50 9.14 1.14 -9.55
N ASP A 51 10.28 1.48 -8.94
CA ASP A 51 10.36 2.60 -8.01
C ASP A 51 10.21 3.93 -8.76
N SER A 52 9.03 4.54 -8.65
CA SER A 52 8.69 5.82 -9.28
C SER A 52 9.63 6.97 -8.90
N LYS A 53 10.33 6.85 -7.77
CA LYS A 53 11.31 7.83 -7.29
C LYS A 53 12.74 7.56 -7.75
N ASN A 54 12.98 6.47 -8.51
CA ASN A 54 14.30 6.05 -9.01
C ASN A 54 15.39 5.99 -7.91
N ARG A 55 15.01 5.64 -6.67
CA ARG A 55 15.97 5.54 -5.54
C ARG A 55 16.74 4.23 -5.60
N PHE A 56 16.11 3.19 -6.13
CA PHE A 56 16.66 1.83 -6.19
C PHE A 56 16.47 1.25 -7.58
N LYS A 57 17.37 0.34 -7.97
CA LYS A 57 17.23 -0.45 -9.19
C LYS A 57 16.27 -1.61 -8.93
N ASP A 58 15.57 -2.05 -9.97
CA ASP A 58 14.74 -3.24 -9.91
C ASP A 58 15.53 -4.47 -9.45
N GLY A 59 14.92 -5.26 -8.55
CA GLY A 59 15.54 -6.42 -7.92
C GLY A 59 16.50 -6.10 -6.77
N THR A 60 16.63 -4.83 -6.36
CA THR A 60 17.44 -4.47 -5.19
C THR A 60 16.74 -4.94 -3.91
N GLU A 61 17.46 -5.64 -3.04
CA GLU A 61 16.98 -5.96 -1.70
C GLU A 61 16.95 -4.70 -0.83
N ILE A 62 15.81 -4.44 -0.20
CA ILE A 62 15.62 -3.32 0.70
C ILE A 62 15.01 -3.77 2.02
N ARG A 63 15.30 -2.99 3.06
CA ARG A 63 14.55 -2.99 4.31
C ARG A 63 13.78 -1.69 4.40
N THR A 64 12.47 -1.77 4.65
CA THR A 64 11.61 -0.60 4.70
C THR A 64 11.80 0.21 5.99
N SER A 65 11.28 1.44 5.98
CA SER A 65 10.89 2.14 7.21
C SER A 65 9.74 1.42 7.92
N GLN A 66 9.37 1.91 9.10
CA GLN A 66 8.29 1.36 9.91
C GLN A 66 7.01 1.17 9.07
N VAL A 67 6.48 -0.05 9.10
CA VAL A 67 5.23 -0.48 8.49
C VAL A 67 4.08 -0.05 9.39
N LEU A 68 3.11 0.66 8.81
CA LEU A 68 1.98 1.24 9.53
C LEU A 68 0.76 0.32 9.49
N ASN A 69 0.63 -0.54 8.48
CA ASN A 69 -0.46 -1.49 8.31
C ASN A 69 0.01 -2.94 8.52
N PHE A 70 0.81 -3.18 9.56
CA PHE A 70 1.41 -4.49 9.83
C PHE A 70 0.38 -5.62 10.03
N GLU A 71 -0.81 -5.31 10.53
CA GLU A 71 -1.87 -6.30 10.77
C GLU A 71 -2.68 -6.63 9.50
N SER A 72 -2.68 -5.75 8.50
CA SER A 72 -3.59 -5.86 7.34
C SER A 72 -2.89 -5.90 5.98
N TYR A 73 -1.56 -5.72 5.91
CA TYR A 73 -0.84 -5.55 4.64
C TYR A 73 -1.08 -6.66 3.62
N GLU A 74 -1.25 -7.91 4.07
CA GLU A 74 -1.53 -9.05 3.19
C GLU A 74 -2.90 -8.95 2.54
N THR A 75 -3.94 -8.64 3.33
CA THR A 75 -5.31 -8.46 2.82
C THR A 75 -5.49 -7.18 2.01
N ASP A 76 -4.71 -6.15 2.35
CA ASP A 76 -4.67 -4.87 1.68
C ASP A 76 -4.01 -4.98 0.29
N GLY A 77 -3.02 -5.86 0.15
CA GLY A 77 -2.19 -6.00 -1.05
C GLY A 77 -1.11 -4.92 -1.18
N TYR A 78 -0.88 -4.14 -0.12
CA TYR A 78 0.15 -3.10 -0.07
C TYR A 78 0.75 -2.96 1.33
N ILE A 79 2.02 -2.56 1.39
CA ILE A 79 2.72 -2.19 2.61
C ILE A 79 2.78 -0.66 2.65
N THR A 80 2.09 -0.08 3.62
CA THR A 80 2.19 1.35 3.94
C THR A 80 3.27 1.54 4.97
N THR A 81 4.20 2.45 4.69
CA THR A 81 5.27 2.83 5.61
C THR A 81 5.24 4.33 5.85
N GLN A 82 6.03 4.80 6.82
CA GLN A 82 6.16 6.24 7.08
C GLN A 82 6.50 7.07 5.82
N ASN A 83 7.28 6.53 4.88
CA ASN A 83 7.85 7.30 3.77
C ASN A 83 7.34 6.89 2.38
N SER A 84 6.69 5.74 2.25
CA SER A 84 6.39 5.11 0.96
C SER A 84 5.26 4.09 1.10
N ILE A 85 4.54 3.89 0.00
CA ILE A 85 3.56 2.81 -0.14
C ILE A 85 4.11 1.83 -1.17
N TYR A 86 4.16 0.55 -0.83
CA TYR A 86 4.66 -0.50 -1.70
C TYR A 86 3.53 -1.43 -2.09
N LYS A 87 3.29 -1.64 -3.38
CA LYS A 87 2.35 -2.66 -3.84
C LYS A 87 3.00 -4.03 -3.72
N ILE A 88 2.32 -4.98 -3.09
CA ILE A 88 2.83 -6.35 -2.96
C ILE A 88 2.70 -7.03 -4.33
N ARG A 89 3.79 -7.64 -4.77
CA ARG A 89 3.89 -8.39 -6.02
C ARG A 89 4.24 -9.84 -5.70
N GLU A 90 3.60 -10.76 -6.41
CA GLU A 90 3.98 -12.18 -6.34
C GLU A 90 5.32 -12.42 -7.03
N PRO A 91 6.19 -13.28 -6.46
CA PRO A 91 7.38 -13.73 -7.17
C PRO A 91 6.99 -14.44 -8.47
N ILE A 92 7.69 -14.14 -9.56
CA ILE A 92 7.53 -14.90 -10.81
C ILE A 92 8.10 -16.30 -10.56
N LYS A 93 7.25 -17.33 -10.69
CA LYS A 93 7.64 -18.74 -10.60
C LYS A 93 8.47 -19.19 -11.80
#